data_AF-A0A1R0H1T5-F1
#
_entry.id   AF-A0A1R0H1T5-F1
#
_cell.length_a   1.000
_cell.length_b   1.000
_cell.length_c   1.000
_cell.angle_alpha   90.00
_cell.angle_beta   90.00
_cell.angle_gamma   90.00
#
_symmetry.space_group_name_H-M   'P 1'
#
loop_
_entity.id
_entity.type
_entity.pdbx_description
1 polymer ?
#
loop_
_entity_poly.entity_id
_entity_poly.type
_entity_poly.pdbx_seq_one_letter_code
_entity_poly.pdbx_strand_id
1 'polypeptide(L)'
;MENPRSVLIKKVLSQGPLSIDNLVAKLYLDFPAEFDKVSKTKIKKVYLKNLKNFGHVRPIILRDAPTENVSTENSVASEANVEESNAVAGKKGKKQKVKKAQGVGALKENWAWSLNSSLVEKYKNMNIEDARIPSGVILDRINKERLKSKDFWTGKTDLPHDWKDQLTKKGQKTSLYD
;
A
#
# COMPACT_ATOMS: atom_id res chain seq x y z
N MET A 1 17.68 4.62 -1.10
CA MET A 1 17.12 3.27 -1.28
C MET A 1 15.63 3.30 -1.03
N GLU A 2 14.83 2.83 -1.97
CA GLU A 2 13.37 2.85 -1.85
C GLU A 2 12.87 1.60 -1.10
N ASN A 3 11.94 1.77 -0.16
CA ASN A 3 11.40 0.67 0.64
C ASN A 3 10.36 -0.11 -0.20
N PRO A 4 10.41 -1.47 -0.25
CA PRO A 4 9.51 -2.28 -1.08
C PRO A 4 8.02 -2.02 -0.76
N ARG A 5 7.67 -1.81 0.52
CA ARG A 5 6.30 -1.46 0.90
C ARG A 5 5.84 -0.12 0.32
N SER A 6 6.76 0.83 0.17
CA SER A 6 6.43 2.13 -0.46
C SER A 6 6.16 1.97 -1.94
N VAL A 7 6.84 1.04 -2.61
CA VAL A 7 6.59 0.69 -4.01
C VAL A 7 5.21 0.05 -4.17
N LEU A 8 4.86 -0.89 -3.29
CA LEU A 8 3.53 -1.52 -3.29
C LEU A 8 2.40 -0.50 -3.09
N ILE A 9 2.57 0.45 -2.15
CA ILE A 9 1.60 1.54 -1.94
C ILE A 9 1.43 2.37 -3.22
N LYS A 10 2.52 2.70 -3.92
CA LYS A 10 2.45 3.43 -5.19
C LYS A 10 1.74 2.61 -6.28
N LYS A 11 1.95 1.30 -6.33
CA LYS A 11 1.26 0.41 -7.27
C LYS A 11 -0.25 0.34 -7.02
N VAL A 12 -0.69 0.31 -5.77
CA VAL A 12 -2.14 0.38 -5.47
C VAL A 12 -2.71 1.75 -5.86
N LEU A 13 -1.98 2.84 -5.58
CA LEU A 13 -2.40 4.21 -5.92
C LEU A 13 -2.29 4.55 -7.41
N SER A 14 -1.61 3.74 -8.24
CA SER A 14 -1.60 3.93 -9.69
C SER A 14 -2.92 3.52 -10.34
N GLN A 15 -3.74 2.70 -9.66
CA GLN A 15 -5.08 2.33 -10.10
C GLN A 15 -6.09 3.47 -9.94
N GLY A 16 -5.81 4.43 -9.05
CA GLY A 16 -6.68 5.57 -8.78
C GLY A 16 -6.52 6.13 -7.37
N PRO A 17 -7.12 7.30 -7.10
CA PRO A 17 -7.11 7.89 -5.79
C PRO A 17 -7.95 7.07 -4.79
N LEU A 18 -7.42 6.88 -3.58
CA LEU A 18 -8.07 6.08 -2.54
C LEU A 18 -8.07 6.81 -1.20
N SER A 19 -9.17 6.65 -0.45
CA SER A 19 -9.22 7.02 0.97
C SER A 19 -8.23 6.18 1.77
N ILE A 20 -7.84 6.64 2.96
CA ILE A 20 -6.91 5.88 3.81
C ILE A 20 -7.48 4.50 4.18
N ASP A 21 -8.79 4.41 4.42
CA ASP A 21 -9.45 3.15 4.77
C ASP A 21 -9.45 2.17 3.61
N ASN A 22 -9.82 2.63 2.41
CA ASN A 22 -9.84 1.79 1.22
C ASN A 22 -8.44 1.38 0.78
N LEU A 23 -7.46 2.28 0.89
CA LEU A 23 -6.06 1.96 0.61
C LEU A 23 -5.55 0.87 1.54
N VAL A 24 -5.83 0.98 2.84
CA VAL A 24 -5.40 -0.02 3.82
C VAL A 24 -6.07 -1.36 3.51
N ALA A 25 -7.39 -1.38 3.31
CA ALA A 25 -8.11 -2.61 2.97
C ALA A 25 -7.53 -3.31 1.72
N LYS A 26 -7.28 -2.55 0.65
CA LYS A 26 -6.64 -3.09 -0.57
C LYS A 26 -5.23 -3.63 -0.31
N LEU A 27 -4.41 -2.93 0.46
CA LEU A 27 -3.05 -3.39 0.77
C LEU A 27 -3.03 -4.70 1.54
N TYR A 28 -3.96 -4.88 2.49
CA TYR A 28 -4.09 -6.13 3.24
C TYR A 28 -4.65 -7.28 2.39
N LEU A 29 -5.50 -6.97 1.41
CA LEU A 29 -6.08 -7.95 0.50
C LEU A 29 -5.07 -8.41 -0.55
N ASP A 30 -4.39 -7.47 -1.21
CA ASP A 30 -3.47 -7.76 -2.31
C ASP A 30 -2.09 -8.24 -1.82
N PHE A 31 -1.65 -7.75 -0.65
CA PHE A 31 -0.29 -7.97 -0.13
C PHE A 31 -0.28 -8.32 1.38
N PRO A 32 -0.95 -9.42 1.78
CA PRO A 32 -1.08 -9.77 3.19
C PRO A 32 0.26 -10.01 3.88
N ALA A 33 1.19 -10.71 3.22
CA ALA A 33 2.50 -11.05 3.80
C ALA A 33 3.33 -9.79 4.14
N GLU A 34 3.23 -8.76 3.32
CA GLU A 34 4.00 -7.52 3.48
C GLU A 34 3.36 -6.58 4.50
N PHE A 35 2.02 -6.59 4.65
CA PHE A 35 1.28 -5.62 5.46
C PHE A 35 0.65 -6.17 6.75
N ASP A 36 0.66 -7.48 7.01
CA ASP A 36 0.09 -8.13 8.21
C ASP A 36 0.40 -7.36 9.52
N LYS A 37 1.68 -7.02 9.74
CA LYS A 37 2.16 -6.34 10.95
C LYS A 37 2.16 -4.80 10.87
N VAL A 38 1.58 -4.20 9.84
CA VAL A 38 1.71 -2.77 9.53
C VAL A 38 0.42 -2.02 9.83
N SER A 39 0.32 -1.42 11.01
CA SER A 39 -0.89 -0.67 11.40
C SER A 39 -1.24 0.49 10.45
N LYS A 40 -2.55 0.79 10.36
CA LYS A 40 -3.10 1.95 9.62
C LYS A 40 -2.37 3.26 9.98
N THR A 41 -2.04 3.45 11.25
CA THR A 41 -1.30 4.63 11.73
C THR A 41 0.10 4.71 11.10
N LYS A 42 0.79 3.59 10.95
CA LYS A 42 2.12 3.52 10.33
C LYS A 42 2.03 3.81 8.83
N ILE A 43 1.02 3.26 8.14
CA ILE A 43 0.73 3.56 6.72
C ILE A 43 0.52 5.08 6.53
N LYS A 44 -0.31 5.70 7.36
CA LYS A 44 -0.59 7.15 7.28
C LYS A 44 0.60 8.03 7.67
N LYS A 45 1.17 7.82 8.86
CA LYS A 45 2.15 8.75 9.45
C LYS A 45 3.59 8.53 8.98
N VAL A 46 3.92 7.33 8.52
CA VAL A 46 5.28 7.00 8.06
C VAL A 46 5.29 6.91 6.54
N TYR A 47 4.57 5.95 5.96
CA TYR A 47 4.68 5.68 4.52
C TYR A 47 4.11 6.81 3.67
N LEU A 48 2.84 7.18 3.87
CA LEU A 48 2.22 8.26 3.09
C LEU A 48 2.85 9.63 3.36
N LYS A 49 3.24 9.91 4.62
CA LYS A 49 3.97 11.14 4.95
C LYS A 49 5.30 11.23 4.21
N ASN A 50 6.09 10.15 4.20
CA ASN A 50 7.36 10.11 3.49
C ASN A 50 7.14 10.25 1.99
N LEU A 51 6.18 9.50 1.41
CA LEU A 51 5.83 9.58 0.00
C LEU A 51 5.35 10.97 -0.43
N LYS A 52 4.64 11.68 0.45
CA LYS A 52 4.27 13.08 0.24
C LYS A 52 5.49 14.00 0.23
N ASN A 53 6.40 13.83 1.19
CA ASN A 53 7.63 14.64 1.28
C ASN A 53 8.53 14.46 0.04
N PHE A 54 8.52 13.27 -0.56
CA PHE A 54 9.22 13.00 -1.82
C PHE A 54 8.45 13.45 -3.07
N GLY A 55 7.27 14.06 -2.93
CA GLY A 55 6.46 14.51 -4.08
C GLY A 55 5.84 13.38 -4.91
N HIS A 56 5.83 12.16 -4.38
CA HIS A 56 5.29 10.99 -5.08
C HIS A 56 3.78 10.88 -4.97
N VAL A 57 3.21 11.32 -3.84
CA VAL A 57 1.78 11.22 -3.54
C VAL A 57 1.28 12.57 -3.02
N ARG A 58 0.06 12.94 -3.38
CA ARG A 58 -0.61 14.15 -2.90
C ARG A 58 -1.98 13.82 -2.29
N PRO A 59 -2.38 14.50 -1.21
CA PRO A 59 -3.76 14.43 -0.74
C PRO A 59 -4.67 15.18 -1.72
N ILE A 60 -5.83 14.62 -2.02
CA ILE A 60 -6.88 15.23 -2.82
C ILE A 60 -8.21 15.11 -2.06
N ILE A 61 -9.15 16.00 -2.35
CA ILE A 61 -10.51 15.91 -1.83
C ILE A 61 -11.34 15.20 -2.90
N LEU A 62 -11.90 14.04 -2.57
CA LEU A 62 -12.94 13.44 -3.40
C LEU A 62 -14.21 14.24 -3.16
N ARG A 63 -14.59 15.03 -4.16
CA ARG A 63 -15.94 15.55 -4.25
C ARG A 63 -16.75 14.43 -4.90
N ASP A 64 -17.45 13.67 -4.07
CA ASP A 64 -18.43 12.72 -4.57
C ASP A 64 -19.42 13.53 -5.43
N ALA A 65 -19.43 13.27 -6.74
CA ALA A 65 -20.57 13.67 -7.56
C ALA A 65 -21.82 13.05 -6.91
N PRO A 66 -22.96 13.75 -6.88
CA PRO A 66 -24.15 13.23 -6.23
C PRO A 66 -24.54 11.92 -6.93
N THR A 67 -24.29 10.80 -6.27
CA THR A 67 -24.82 9.51 -6.67
C THR A 67 -26.33 9.59 -6.51
N GLU A 68 -27.03 9.60 -7.65
CA GLU A 68 -28.46 9.38 -7.70
C GLU A 68 -28.79 8.08 -6.95
N ASN A 69 -29.80 8.18 -6.09
CA ASN A 69 -30.35 7.07 -5.33
C ASN A 69 -30.85 5.99 -6.29
N VAL A 70 -30.30 4.78 -6.21
CA VAL A 70 -31.06 3.57 -6.56
C VAL A 70 -31.35 2.85 -5.27
N SER A 71 -32.63 2.95 -4.92
CA SER A 71 -33.25 2.50 -3.70
C SER A 71 -33.07 1.01 -3.43
N THR A 72 -32.88 0.77 -2.14
CA THR A 72 -33.07 -0.45 -1.37
C THR A 72 -34.41 -1.11 -1.66
N GLU A 73 -34.40 -2.35 -2.16
CA GLU A 73 -35.47 -3.33 -1.94
C GLU A 73 -34.83 -4.72 -1.75
N ASN A 74 -34.79 -5.20 -0.51
CA ASN A 74 -35.43 -6.48 -0.18
C ASN A 74 -35.32 -6.79 1.32
N SER A 75 -36.49 -6.67 1.94
CA SER A 75 -36.91 -7.22 3.22
C SER A 75 -36.76 -8.74 3.26
N VAL A 76 -36.27 -9.31 4.36
CA VAL A 76 -36.89 -10.50 5.00
C VAL A 76 -36.67 -10.42 6.50
N ALA A 77 -37.77 -10.64 7.22
CA ALA A 77 -37.97 -10.56 8.65
C ALA A 77 -37.25 -11.66 9.46
N SER A 78 -37.03 -11.39 10.74
CA SER A 78 -37.13 -12.42 11.79
C SER A 78 -37.50 -11.76 13.11
N GLU A 79 -38.68 -12.11 13.61
CA GLU A 79 -39.20 -11.81 14.93
C GLU A 79 -38.40 -12.56 16.01
N ALA A 80 -38.17 -11.94 17.16
CA ALA A 80 -38.13 -12.65 18.44
C ALA A 80 -38.46 -11.69 19.59
N ASN A 81 -39.43 -12.14 20.35
CA ASN A 81 -40.12 -11.58 21.51
C ASN A 81 -39.19 -11.46 22.74
N VAL A 82 -39.59 -10.64 23.73
CA VAL A 82 -39.58 -10.92 25.20
C VAL A 82 -39.61 -9.60 26.02
N GLU A 83 -40.80 -9.37 26.58
CA GLU A 83 -41.18 -8.89 27.92
C GLU A 83 -40.38 -7.78 28.65
N GLU A 84 -41.04 -6.62 28.70
CA GLU A 84 -41.54 -5.92 29.90
C GLU A 84 -40.92 -6.28 31.28
N SER A 85 -40.27 -5.31 31.92
CA SER A 85 -40.15 -5.25 33.38
C SER A 85 -40.00 -3.81 33.88
N ASN A 86 -40.79 -3.56 34.92
CA ASN A 86 -41.13 -2.32 35.61
C ASN A 86 -40.03 -1.30 35.94
N ALA A 87 -40.49 -0.05 35.95
CA ALA A 87 -39.86 1.13 36.53
C ALA A 87 -39.95 1.14 38.07
N VAL A 88 -38.88 1.60 38.76
CA VAL A 88 -38.98 2.44 39.97
C VAL A 88 -37.68 3.28 40.15
N ALA A 89 -37.92 4.59 40.30
CA ALA A 89 -37.20 5.64 41.04
C ALA A 89 -35.66 5.74 40.99
N GLY A 90 -35.19 6.90 40.48
CA GLY A 90 -33.83 7.38 40.69
C GLY A 90 -33.58 8.78 40.13
N LYS A 91 -34.19 9.81 40.73
CA LYS A 91 -33.87 11.23 40.48
C LYS A 91 -32.36 11.49 40.69
N LYS A 92 -31.66 12.03 39.68
CA LYS A 92 -30.68 13.12 39.83
C LYS A 92 -30.25 13.66 38.47
N GLY A 93 -30.31 14.97 38.33
CA GLY A 93 -30.41 15.67 37.07
C GLY A 93 -29.14 15.66 36.20
N LYS A 94 -29.37 15.89 34.91
CA LYS A 94 -28.36 16.44 34.02
C LYS A 94 -29.06 17.24 32.92
N LYS A 95 -28.69 18.51 32.81
CA LYS A 95 -29.16 19.50 31.84
C LYS A 95 -29.17 18.88 30.43
N GLN A 96 -30.36 18.61 29.88
CA GLN A 96 -30.53 18.25 28.48
C GLN A 96 -30.29 19.50 27.65
N LYS A 97 -29.06 19.60 27.11
CA LYS A 97 -28.72 20.57 26.08
C LYS A 97 -29.45 20.13 24.81
N VAL A 98 -30.52 20.83 24.46
CA VAL A 98 -31.24 20.67 23.19
C VAL A 98 -30.21 20.77 22.06
N LYS A 99 -29.86 19.61 21.47
CA LYS A 99 -29.09 19.59 20.23
C LYS A 99 -30.07 20.01 19.13
N LYS A 100 -29.98 21.28 18.77
CA LYS A 100 -30.60 21.86 17.59
C LYS A 100 -30.32 20.94 16.40
N ALA A 101 -31.37 20.34 15.85
CA ALA A 101 -31.30 19.63 14.59
C ALA A 101 -30.95 20.64 13.49
N GLN A 102 -29.72 20.56 13.00
CA GLN A 102 -29.30 21.00 11.67
C GLN A 102 -28.85 19.70 10.99
N GLY A 103 -29.41 19.26 9.88
CA GLY A 103 -29.82 20.05 8.73
C GLY A 103 -28.81 19.75 7.63
N VAL A 104 -29.27 19.10 6.56
CA VAL A 104 -28.63 18.92 5.25
C VAL A 104 -27.33 18.10 5.27
N GLY A 105 -27.34 16.99 4.53
CA GLY A 105 -26.22 16.04 4.43
C GLY A 105 -24.89 16.75 4.19
N ALA A 106 -24.07 16.81 5.24
CA ALA A 106 -22.68 17.20 5.11
C ALA A 106 -22.03 16.17 4.18
N LEU A 107 -21.80 16.56 2.93
CA LEU A 107 -20.86 15.88 2.05
C LEU A 107 -19.56 15.78 2.85
N LYS A 108 -19.31 14.62 3.44
CA LYS A 108 -18.08 14.37 4.17
C LYS A 108 -16.98 14.53 3.14
N GLU A 109 -16.20 15.59 3.26
CA GLU A 109 -15.01 15.80 2.43
C GLU A 109 -14.10 14.58 2.63
N ASN A 110 -14.19 13.64 1.70
CA ASN A 110 -13.50 12.38 1.79
C ASN A 110 -12.09 12.61 1.24
N TRP A 111 -11.17 12.90 2.16
CA TRP A 111 -9.74 13.02 1.82
C TRP A 111 -9.20 11.70 1.28
N ALA A 112 -8.66 11.74 0.07
CA ALA A 112 -8.00 10.64 -0.59
C ALA A 112 -6.54 10.96 -0.88
N TRP A 113 -5.78 9.92 -1.21
CA TRP A 113 -4.40 10.02 -1.64
C TRP A 113 -4.33 9.63 -3.11
N SER A 114 -3.63 10.44 -3.91
CA SER A 114 -3.39 10.15 -5.32
C SER A 114 -1.91 10.11 -5.60
N LEU A 115 -1.47 9.17 -6.44
CA LEU A 115 -0.13 9.16 -6.99
C LEU A 115 0.09 10.37 -7.92
N ASN A 116 1.33 10.85 -8.02
CA ASN A 116 1.70 11.87 -9.00
C ASN A 116 1.53 11.33 -10.42
N SER A 117 0.99 12.13 -11.34
CA SER A 117 0.65 11.72 -12.71
C SER A 117 1.85 11.18 -13.47
N SER A 118 3.03 11.77 -13.29
CA SER A 118 4.28 11.31 -13.92
C SER A 118 4.72 9.91 -13.50
N LEU A 119 4.20 9.40 -12.38
CA LEU A 119 4.55 8.09 -11.83
C LEU A 119 3.49 7.04 -12.12
N VAL A 120 2.28 7.43 -12.55
CA VAL A 120 1.16 6.50 -12.73
C VAL A 120 1.50 5.40 -13.72
N GLU A 121 1.97 5.76 -14.92
CA GLU A 121 2.28 4.78 -15.97
C GLU A 121 3.38 3.81 -15.54
N LYS A 122 4.42 4.31 -14.86
CA LYS A 122 5.53 3.51 -14.34
C LYS A 122 5.03 2.40 -13.40
N TYR A 123 4.21 2.74 -12.42
CA TYR A 123 3.77 1.78 -11.40
C TYR A 123 2.55 0.95 -11.84
N LYS A 124 1.83 1.38 -12.88
CA LYS A 124 0.75 0.60 -13.49
C LYS A 124 1.28 -0.65 -14.20
N ASN A 125 2.41 -0.52 -14.90
CA ASN A 125 2.99 -1.61 -15.71
C ASN A 125 4.09 -2.41 -14.98
N MET A 126 4.48 -2.01 -13.76
CA MET A 126 5.55 -2.66 -13.01
C MET A 126 5.15 -4.09 -12.58
N ASN A 127 6.04 -5.07 -12.68
CA ASN A 127 5.79 -6.40 -12.14
C ASN A 127 5.81 -6.39 -10.59
N ILE A 128 5.01 -7.24 -9.95
CA ILE A 128 4.91 -7.29 -8.48
C ILE A 128 6.20 -7.84 -7.87
N GLU A 129 6.82 -8.84 -8.50
CA GLU A 129 8.06 -9.43 -7.98
C GLU A 129 9.21 -8.44 -7.98
N ASP A 130 9.30 -7.58 -8.99
CA ASP A 130 10.30 -6.51 -9.04
C ASP A 130 10.08 -5.45 -7.95
N ALA A 131 8.83 -5.25 -7.52
CA ALA A 131 8.50 -4.33 -6.44
C ALA A 131 8.88 -4.88 -5.04
N ARG A 132 9.01 -6.20 -4.90
CA ARG A 132 9.39 -6.87 -3.65
C ARG A 132 10.89 -6.83 -3.39
N ILE A 133 11.69 -6.83 -4.44
CA ILE A 133 13.16 -6.89 -4.33
C ILE A 133 13.69 -5.54 -3.83
N PRO A 134 14.37 -5.48 -2.67
CA PRO A 134 15.00 -4.26 -2.22
C PRO A 134 16.11 -3.88 -3.20
N SER A 135 16.14 -2.61 -3.62
CA SER A 135 17.18 -2.07 -4.51
C SER A 135 18.62 -2.34 -4.04
N GLY A 136 18.84 -2.47 -2.72
CA GLY A 136 20.15 -2.85 -2.16
C GLY A 136 20.61 -4.24 -2.56
N VAL A 137 19.70 -5.22 -2.64
CA VAL A 137 20.02 -6.60 -3.05
C VAL A 137 20.48 -6.66 -4.50
N ILE A 138 19.90 -5.82 -5.36
CA ILE A 138 20.28 -5.69 -6.77
C ILE A 138 21.69 -5.10 -6.86
N LEU A 139 21.97 -4.02 -6.13
CA LEU A 139 23.30 -3.40 -6.08
C LEU A 139 24.35 -4.36 -5.53
N ASP A 140 24.03 -5.11 -4.49
CA ASP A 140 24.93 -6.13 -3.92
C ASP A 140 25.20 -7.26 -4.92
N ARG A 141 24.18 -7.67 -5.70
CA ARG A 141 24.35 -8.65 -6.78
C ARG A 141 25.27 -8.12 -7.88
N ILE A 142 25.06 -6.88 -8.32
CA ILE A 142 25.91 -6.21 -9.31
C ILE A 142 27.34 -6.09 -8.80
N ASN A 143 27.53 -5.68 -7.54
CA ASN A 143 28.85 -5.55 -6.93
C ASN A 143 29.54 -6.92 -6.80
N LYS A 144 28.82 -7.98 -6.44
CA LYS A 144 29.32 -9.35 -6.44
C LYS A 144 29.73 -9.82 -7.84
N GLU A 145 28.96 -9.51 -8.88
CA GLU A 145 29.36 -9.83 -10.26
C GLU A 145 30.56 -9.02 -10.74
N ARG A 146 30.63 -7.73 -10.38
CA ARG A 146 31.81 -6.89 -10.63
C ARG A 146 33.06 -7.44 -9.98
N LEU A 147 32.97 -7.94 -8.75
CA LEU A 147 34.08 -8.60 -8.05
C LEU A 147 34.55 -9.88 -8.78
N LYS A 148 33.62 -10.67 -9.31
CA LYS A 148 33.94 -11.88 -10.09
C LYS A 148 34.61 -11.59 -11.44
N SER A 149 34.38 -10.41 -12.01
CA SER A 149 34.87 -9.98 -13.32
C SER A 149 35.72 -8.71 -13.24
N LYS A 150 36.47 -8.53 -12.13
CA LYS A 150 37.21 -7.31 -11.82
C LYS A 150 38.15 -6.86 -12.94
N ASP A 151 38.82 -7.80 -13.59
CA ASP A 151 39.80 -7.51 -14.66
C ASP A 151 39.14 -6.95 -15.93
N PHE A 152 37.89 -7.37 -16.22
CA PHE A 152 37.09 -6.77 -17.29
C PHE A 152 36.69 -5.34 -16.96
N TRP A 153 36.15 -5.11 -15.76
CA TRP A 153 35.70 -3.77 -15.35
C TRP A 153 36.85 -2.76 -15.15
N THR A 154 38.08 -3.24 -14.95
CA THR A 154 39.28 -2.40 -14.83
C THR A 154 40.04 -2.22 -16.14
N GLY A 155 39.51 -2.74 -17.26
CA GLY A 155 40.09 -2.58 -18.59
C GLY A 155 41.39 -3.36 -18.81
N LYS A 156 41.68 -4.35 -17.95
CA LYS A 156 42.83 -5.24 -18.15
C LYS A 156 42.55 -6.34 -19.17
N THR A 157 41.28 -6.63 -19.41
CA THR A 157 40.80 -7.60 -20.40
C THR A 157 39.61 -7.03 -21.16
N ASP A 158 39.62 -7.15 -22.49
CA ASP A 158 38.56 -6.60 -23.36
C ASP A 158 37.27 -7.44 -23.36
N LEU A 159 37.34 -8.69 -22.90
CA LEU A 159 36.20 -9.61 -22.84
C LEU A 159 35.74 -9.80 -21.39
N PRO A 160 34.41 -9.82 -21.13
CA PRO A 160 33.89 -10.19 -19.83
C PRO A 160 34.47 -11.53 -19.43
N HIS A 161 35.15 -11.57 -18.29
CA HIS A 161 35.76 -12.80 -17.81
C HIS A 161 34.64 -13.81 -17.51
N ASP A 162 34.49 -14.83 -18.35
CA ASP A 162 33.53 -15.90 -18.10
C ASP A 162 34.10 -16.81 -17.01
N TRP A 163 33.88 -16.38 -15.77
CA TRP A 163 34.30 -17.10 -14.58
C TRP A 163 33.69 -18.51 -14.51
N LYS A 164 32.56 -18.76 -15.18
CA LYS A 164 31.98 -20.10 -15.27
C LYS A 164 32.85 -20.99 -16.14
N ASP A 165 33.25 -20.51 -17.32
CA ASP A 165 34.17 -21.22 -18.21
C ASP A 165 35.55 -21.45 -17.59
N GLN A 166 36.01 -20.55 -16.72
CA GLN A 166 37.25 -20.78 -15.98
C GLN A 166 37.12 -21.81 -14.86
N LEU A 167 35.98 -21.83 -14.17
CA LEU A 167 35.72 -22.83 -13.13
C LEU A 167 35.54 -24.23 -13.74
N THR A 168 34.86 -24.34 -14.89
CA THR A 168 34.77 -25.59 -15.64
C THR A 168 36.15 -26.04 -16.15
N LYS A 169 36.97 -25.12 -16.67
CA LYS A 169 38.39 -25.41 -17.03
C LYS A 169 39.25 -25.83 -15.83
N LYS A 170 38.91 -25.39 -14.61
CA LYS A 170 39.57 -25.78 -13.35
C LYS A 170 38.95 -27.02 -12.69
N GLY A 171 37.98 -27.67 -13.33
CA GLY A 171 37.30 -28.86 -12.80
C GLY A 171 36.42 -28.59 -11.58
N GLN A 172 36.07 -27.33 -11.30
CA GLN A 172 35.23 -26.95 -10.17
C GLN A 172 33.75 -26.93 -10.59
N LYS A 173 32.88 -27.46 -9.75
CA LYS A 173 31.43 -27.50 -10.01
C LYS A 173 30.86 -26.08 -10.03
N THR A 174 30.18 -25.73 -11.12
CA THR A 174 29.43 -24.48 -11.27
C THR A 174 27.94 -24.76 -11.07
N SER A 175 27.48 -25.00 -9.84
CA SER A 175 26.03 -25.06 -9.56
C SER A 175 25.59 -23.98 -8.57
N LEU A 176 24.50 -23.31 -8.95
CA LEU A 176 23.59 -22.59 -8.05
C LEU A 176 22.15 -23.10 -8.29
N TYR A 177 22.04 -24.33 -8.81
CA TYR A 177 20.82 -25.09 -9.00
C TYR A 177 21.18 -26.55 -8.68
N ASP A 178 20.67 -27.03 -7.55
CA ASP A 178 20.20 -28.41 -7.40
C ASP A 178 18.68 -28.37 -7.62
#